data_AF-A0A9X3CM92-F1
#
_entry.id   AF-A0A9X3CM92-F1
#
_cell.length_a   1.000
_cell.length_b   1.000
_cell.length_c   1.000
_cell.angle_alpha   90.00
_cell.angle_beta   90.00
_cell.angle_gamma   90.00
#
_symmetry.space_group_name_H-M   'P 1'
#
loop_
_entity.id
_entity.type
_entity.pdbx_description
1 polymer ?
#
loop_
_entity_poly.entity_id
_entity_poly.type
_entity_poly.pdbx_seq_one_letter_code
_entity_poly.pdbx_strand_id
1 'polypeptide(L)'
;MRFTYNKLSTYQKHKTLRIFEDLTVESVAKICFKSVTTVEKWKSSGCIPPEYKRLVRLYRKRELSDEEKWDGFYMVGDRLCLPTGQLVQPQQIILAMALLELGAHPDVKVNSKIARIARALNELRPKP
;
A
#
# COMPACT_ATOMS: atom_id res chain seq x y z
N MET A 1 4.11 7.43 33.32
CA MET A 1 2.70 7.28 32.86
C MET A 1 2.25 8.61 32.25
N ARG A 2 1.47 8.56 31.16
CA ARG A 2 0.89 9.66 30.36
C ARG A 2 1.73 10.17 29.17
N PHE A 3 1.78 9.36 28.11
CA PHE A 3 1.92 9.89 26.76
C PHE A 3 0.58 10.49 26.34
N THR A 4 0.58 11.79 26.04
CA THR A 4 -0.60 12.61 25.74
C THR A 4 -1.23 12.25 24.40
N TYR A 5 -2.49 11.82 24.45
CA TYR A 5 -3.43 11.62 23.34
C TYR A 5 -3.80 12.95 22.65
N ASN A 6 -2.86 13.61 21.96
CA ASN A 6 -3.16 14.85 21.21
C ASN A 6 -2.75 14.83 19.72
N LYS A 7 -2.18 13.73 19.21
CA LYS A 7 -1.83 13.61 17.78
C LYS A 7 -2.92 12.97 16.89
N LEU A 8 -3.96 12.37 17.48
CA LEU A 8 -5.04 11.72 16.72
C LEU A 8 -6.07 12.71 16.14
N SER A 9 -6.20 13.90 16.72
CA SER A 9 -7.22 14.90 16.33
C SER A 9 -6.89 15.62 15.01
N THR A 10 -5.63 15.98 14.80
CA THR A 10 -5.16 16.65 13.57
C THR A 10 -5.11 15.69 12.38
N TYR A 11 -4.67 14.44 12.59
CA TYR A 11 -4.61 13.42 11.54
C TYR A 11 -5.99 13.09 10.94
N GLN A 12 -7.06 13.10 11.75
CA GLN A 12 -8.42 12.85 11.26
C GLN A 12 -9.01 14.02 10.47
N LYS A 13 -8.73 15.26 10.88
CA LYS A 13 -9.22 16.48 10.19
C LYS A 13 -8.60 16.66 8.79
N HIS A 14 -7.33 16.29 8.61
CA HIS A 14 -6.68 16.33 7.30
C HIS A 14 -7.13 15.17 6.36
N LYS A 15 -7.67 14.08 6.90
CA LYS A 15 -8.06 12.86 6.14
C LYS A 15 -9.52 12.90 5.64
N THR A 16 -10.37 13.81 6.12
CA THR A 16 -11.76 14.02 5.63
C THR A 16 -11.80 14.99 4.46
N LEU A 17 -11.10 16.13 4.54
CA LEU A 17 -11.08 17.16 3.50
C LEU A 17 -10.45 16.65 2.18
N ARG A 18 -9.36 15.89 2.28
CA ARG A 18 -8.63 15.32 1.13
C ARG A 18 -9.40 14.25 0.34
N ILE A 19 -10.55 13.78 0.82
CA ILE A 19 -11.40 12.81 0.11
C ILE A 19 -12.23 13.51 -0.97
N PHE A 20 -12.63 14.75 -0.71
CA PHE A 20 -13.52 15.57 -1.56
C PHE A 20 -12.80 16.53 -2.50
N GLU A 21 -11.49 16.75 -2.32
CA GLU A 21 -10.73 17.72 -3.13
C GLU A 21 -10.66 17.35 -4.62
N ASP A 22 -10.65 16.05 -4.95
CA ASP A 22 -10.45 15.58 -6.33
C ASP A 22 -11.73 15.02 -6.99
N LEU A 23 -12.88 15.06 -6.31
CA LEU A 23 -14.14 14.50 -6.81
C LEU A 23 -15.23 15.57 -6.86
N THR A 24 -15.97 15.61 -7.96
CA THR A 24 -17.14 16.49 -8.05
C THR A 24 -18.22 16.02 -7.08
N VAL A 25 -18.99 16.96 -6.54
CA VAL A 25 -20.09 16.66 -5.61
C VAL A 25 -21.07 15.66 -6.23
N GLU A 26 -21.31 15.78 -7.54
CA GLU A 26 -22.15 14.87 -8.33
C GLU A 26 -21.60 13.44 -8.38
N SER A 27 -20.29 13.28 -8.57
CA SER A 27 -19.66 11.96 -8.57
C SER A 27 -19.79 11.28 -7.21
N VAL A 28 -19.59 12.04 -6.12
CA VAL A 28 -19.76 11.53 -4.75
C VAL A 28 -21.23 11.19 -4.47
N ALA A 29 -22.17 12.00 -4.94
CA ALA A 29 -23.60 11.74 -4.83
C ALA A 29 -23.99 10.42 -5.53
N LYS A 30 -23.44 10.17 -6.72
CA LYS A 30 -23.63 8.92 -7.47
C LYS A 30 -23.03 7.73 -6.75
N ILE A 31 -21.82 7.87 -6.18
CA ILE A 31 -21.15 6.79 -5.43
C ILE A 31 -21.92 6.48 -4.15
N CYS A 32 -22.31 7.48 -3.38
CA CYS A 32 -22.97 7.31 -2.09
C CYS A 32 -24.49 7.04 -2.19
N PHE A 33 -25.06 7.03 -3.40
CA PHE A 33 -26.50 6.90 -3.64
C PHE A 33 -27.33 7.91 -2.82
N LYS A 34 -26.89 9.17 -2.79
CA LYS A 34 -27.54 10.28 -2.06
C LYS A 34 -27.77 11.48 -2.97
N SER A 35 -28.64 12.39 -2.53
CA SER A 35 -28.86 13.66 -3.23
C SER A 35 -27.62 14.55 -3.16
N VAL A 36 -27.42 15.35 -4.21
CA VAL A 36 -26.34 16.35 -4.28
C VAL A 36 -26.39 17.29 -3.06
N THR A 37 -27.60 17.72 -2.67
CA THR A 37 -27.82 18.57 -1.49
C THR A 37 -27.33 17.96 -0.17
N THR A 38 -27.46 16.64 -0.02
CA THR A 38 -26.97 15.93 1.17
C THR A 38 -25.45 15.91 1.19
N VAL A 39 -24.82 15.70 0.04
CA VAL A 39 -23.36 15.70 -0.12
C VAL A 39 -22.77 17.10 0.05
N GLU A 40 -23.44 18.13 -0.44
CA GLU A 40 -23.04 19.53 -0.21
C GLU A 40 -23.07 19.87 1.28
N LYS A 41 -24.13 19.45 1.99
CA LYS A 41 -24.21 19.62 3.44
C LYS A 41 -23.07 18.92 4.16
N TRP A 42 -22.68 17.73 3.73
CA TRP A 42 -21.51 17.03 4.27
C TRP A 42 -20.19 17.74 3.98
N LYS A 43 -20.03 18.30 2.78
CA LYS A 43 -18.85 19.08 2.39
C LYS A 43 -18.74 20.37 3.22
N SER A 44 -19.85 21.08 3.42
CA SER A 44 -19.91 22.33 4.19
C SER A 44 -19.76 22.10 5.70
N SER A 45 -20.32 21.01 6.24
CA SER A 45 -20.21 20.66 7.66
C SER A 45 -18.92 19.91 8.01
N GLY A 46 -18.18 19.42 7.02
CA GLY A 46 -17.00 18.56 7.20
C GLY A 46 -17.30 17.20 7.83
N CYS A 47 -18.59 16.83 7.96
CA CYS A 47 -19.04 15.65 8.69
C CYS A 47 -19.69 14.65 7.73
N ILE A 48 -18.88 13.70 7.26
CA ILE A 48 -19.34 12.58 6.41
C ILE A 48 -19.42 11.33 7.29
N PRO A 49 -20.55 10.59 7.27
CA PRO A 49 -20.65 9.34 8.00
C PRO A 49 -19.54 8.35 7.57
N PRO A 50 -19.00 7.56 8.53
CA PRO A 50 -17.84 6.71 8.28
C PRO A 50 -18.07 5.67 7.17
N GLU A 51 -19.31 5.22 6.98
CA GLU A 51 -19.69 4.25 5.95
C GLU A 51 -19.50 4.84 4.54
N TYR A 52 -20.00 6.06 4.32
CA TYR A 52 -19.85 6.74 3.03
C TYR A 52 -18.40 7.17 2.78
N LYS A 53 -17.66 7.48 3.83
CA LYS A 53 -16.23 7.77 3.76
C LYS A 53 -15.43 6.56 3.26
N ARG A 54 -15.76 5.37 3.76
CA ARG A 54 -15.17 4.09 3.32
C ARG A 54 -15.58 3.77 1.87
N LEU A 55 -16.85 3.93 1.53
CA LEU A 55 -17.34 3.72 0.17
C LEU A 55 -16.61 4.58 -0.86
N VAL A 56 -16.38 5.86 -0.57
CA VAL A 56 -15.64 6.76 -1.47
C VAL A 56 -14.17 6.34 -1.57
N ARG A 57 -13.54 5.85 -0.49
CA ARG A 57 -12.15 5.38 -0.54
C ARG A 57 -11.99 4.07 -1.30
N LEU A 58 -12.92 3.12 -1.13
CA LEU A 58 -13.00 1.90 -1.90
C LEU A 58 -13.17 2.20 -3.40
N TYR A 59 -14.09 3.11 -3.74
CA TYR A 59 -14.27 3.55 -5.13
C TYR A 59 -12.98 4.14 -5.73
N ARG A 60 -12.21 4.87 -4.92
CA ARG A 60 -10.91 5.43 -5.33
C ARG A 60 -9.77 4.41 -5.32
N LYS A 61 -10.03 3.12 -5.05
CA LYS A 61 -9.03 2.06 -4.86
C LYS A 61 -7.95 2.43 -3.83
N ARG A 62 -8.26 3.34 -2.90
CA ARG A 62 -7.32 3.82 -1.90
C ARG A 62 -7.23 2.89 -0.71
N GLU A 63 -8.27 2.11 -0.42
CA GLU A 63 -8.25 1.07 0.61
C GLU A 63 -8.01 -0.29 -0.07
N LEU A 64 -7.07 -1.08 0.48
CA LEU A 64 -6.66 -2.38 -0.08
C LEU A 64 -7.43 -3.55 0.54
N SER A 65 -7.68 -3.48 1.84
CA SER A 65 -8.46 -4.45 2.60
C SER A 65 -8.97 -3.81 3.89
N ASP A 66 -9.96 -4.45 4.48
CA ASP A 66 -10.59 -4.05 5.74
C ASP A 66 -9.96 -4.72 6.97
N GLU A 67 -9.01 -5.64 6.76
CA GLU A 67 -8.27 -6.28 7.84
C GLU A 67 -7.25 -5.33 8.49
N GLU A 68 -7.04 -5.47 9.81
CA GLU A 68 -6.08 -4.65 10.57
C GLU A 68 -4.64 -4.71 10.02
N LYS A 69 -4.25 -5.83 9.39
CA LYS A 69 -2.93 -6.00 8.77
C LYS A 69 -2.67 -5.04 7.61
N TRP A 70 -3.72 -4.52 7.00
CA TRP A 70 -3.66 -3.56 5.91
C TRP A 70 -3.84 -2.11 6.38
N ASP A 71 -3.95 -1.86 7.69
CA ASP A 71 -4.04 -0.49 8.20
C ASP A 71 -2.77 0.31 7.85
N GLY A 72 -2.97 1.55 7.43
CA GLY A 72 -1.91 2.42 6.94
C GLY A 72 -1.44 2.15 5.50
N PHE A 73 -1.85 1.05 4.86
CA PHE A 73 -1.57 0.82 3.44
C PHE A 73 -2.63 1.47 2.55
N TYR A 74 -2.20 2.15 1.48
CA TYR A 74 -3.14 2.75 0.52
C TYR A 74 -2.51 3.00 -0.84
N MET A 75 -3.31 3.02 -1.91
CA MET A 75 -2.81 3.38 -3.24
C MET A 75 -2.71 4.90 -3.45
N VAL A 76 -1.61 5.34 -4.06
CA VAL A 76 -1.43 6.70 -4.59
C VAL A 76 -1.07 6.57 -6.07
N GLY A 77 -2.07 6.79 -6.94
CA GLY A 77 -1.89 6.58 -8.37
C GLY A 77 -1.57 5.10 -8.68
N ASP A 78 -0.40 4.88 -9.27
CA ASP A 78 0.15 3.56 -9.63
C ASP A 78 1.06 2.94 -8.55
N ARG A 79 1.18 3.57 -7.38
CA ARG A 79 2.09 3.15 -6.30
C ARG A 79 1.35 2.76 -5.03
N LEU A 80 1.91 1.78 -4.34
CA LEU A 80 1.47 1.36 -3.01
C LEU A 80 2.17 2.20 -1.95
N CYS A 81 1.43 2.93 -1.12
CA CYS A 81 1.95 3.58 0.07
C CYS A 81 1.97 2.59 1.24
N LEU A 82 3.13 2.46 1.87
CA LEU A 82 3.35 1.69 3.09
C LEU A 82 2.91 2.49 4.33
N PRO A 83 2.67 1.84 5.49
CA PRO A 83 2.37 2.54 6.75
C PRO A 83 3.50 3.49 7.20
N THR A 84 4.72 3.30 6.70
CA THR A 84 5.87 4.21 6.89
C THR A 84 5.78 5.50 6.08
N GLY A 85 4.84 5.60 5.13
CA GLY A 85 4.70 6.71 4.19
C GLY A 85 5.54 6.56 2.91
N GLN A 86 6.28 5.45 2.75
CA GLN A 86 7.05 5.17 1.54
C GLN A 86 6.16 4.69 0.40
N LEU A 87 6.47 5.11 -0.83
CA LEU A 87 5.78 4.69 -2.04
C LEU A 87 6.57 3.59 -2.75
N VAL A 88 5.91 2.47 -3.02
CA VAL A 88 6.48 1.28 -3.63
C VAL A 88 5.83 1.04 -4.98
N GLN A 89 6.64 0.80 -6.01
CA GLN A 89 6.18 0.42 -7.33
C GLN A 89 5.84 -1.07 -7.41
N PRO A 90 4.93 -1.48 -8.31
CA PRO A 90 4.59 -2.89 -8.50
C PRO A 90 5.82 -3.80 -8.70
N GLN A 91 6.82 -3.34 -9.45
CA GLN A 91 8.06 -4.08 -9.72
C GLN A 91 8.87 -4.34 -8.44
N GLN A 92 8.89 -3.39 -7.51
CA GLN A 92 9.57 -3.55 -6.23
C GLN A 92 8.87 -4.59 -5.33
N ILE A 93 7.53 -4.68 -5.42
CA ILE A 93 6.76 -5.71 -4.71
C ILE A 93 7.09 -7.09 -5.29
N ILE A 94 7.12 -7.22 -6.63
CA ILE A 94 7.49 -8.47 -7.31
C ILE A 94 8.92 -8.87 -6.94
N LEU A 95 9.86 -7.92 -6.95
CA LEU A 95 11.25 -8.17 -6.56
C LEU A 95 11.34 -8.61 -5.10
N ALA A 96 10.63 -7.96 -4.19
CA ALA A 96 10.59 -8.37 -2.78
C ALA A 96 10.05 -9.79 -2.61
N MET A 97 8.98 -10.15 -3.34
CA MET A 97 8.45 -11.52 -3.34
C MET A 97 9.49 -12.51 -3.86
N ALA A 98 10.11 -12.24 -5.00
CA ALA A 98 11.14 -13.09 -5.58
C ALA A 98 12.35 -13.26 -4.64
N LEU A 99 12.77 -12.19 -3.95
CA LEU A 99 13.85 -12.26 -2.96
C LEU A 99 13.47 -13.06 -1.72
N LEU A 100 12.21 -13.00 -1.28
CA LEU A 100 11.71 -13.83 -0.18
C LEU A 100 11.63 -15.31 -0.58
N GLU A 101 11.20 -15.59 -1.81
CA GLU A 101 11.17 -16.94 -2.39
C GLU A 101 12.59 -17.52 -2.56
N LEU A 102 13.53 -16.73 -3.06
CA LEU A 102 14.94 -17.13 -3.22
C LEU A 102 15.68 -17.20 -1.86
N GLY A 103 15.32 -16.32 -0.91
CA GLY A 103 15.91 -16.24 0.42
C GLY A 103 15.51 -17.39 1.36
N ALA A 104 14.58 -18.25 0.96
CA ALA A 104 14.27 -19.50 1.64
C ALA A 104 15.37 -20.54 1.35
N HIS A 105 16.48 -20.47 2.11
CA HIS A 105 17.71 -21.28 1.99
C HIS A 105 17.54 -22.73 1.48
N PRO A 106 18.42 -23.21 0.56
CA PRO A 106 19.87 -23.19 0.79
C PRO A 106 20.73 -22.90 -0.47
N ASP A 107 20.85 -21.62 -0.86
CA ASP A 107 21.81 -21.23 -1.90
C ASP A 107 23.27 -21.51 -1.52
N VAL A 108 23.65 -21.48 -0.24
CA VAL A 108 25.06 -21.69 0.16
C VAL A 108 25.53 -23.12 -0.14
N LYS A 109 24.70 -24.15 0.13
CA LYS A 109 25.05 -25.57 -0.16
C LYS A 109 25.01 -25.88 -1.64
N VAL A 110 24.11 -25.25 -2.39
CA VAL A 110 24.03 -25.42 -3.85
C VAL A 110 25.19 -24.69 -4.52
N ASN A 111 25.46 -23.45 -4.15
CA ASN A 111 26.59 -22.66 -4.64
C ASN A 111 27.93 -23.29 -4.27
N SER A 112 28.08 -23.88 -3.08
CA SER A 112 29.30 -24.61 -2.73
C SER A 112 29.51 -25.86 -3.60
N LYS A 113 28.43 -26.57 -3.94
CA LYS A 113 28.48 -27.72 -4.86
C LYS A 113 28.81 -27.28 -6.28
N ILE A 114 28.17 -26.22 -6.78
CA ILE A 114 28.43 -25.65 -8.12
C ILE A 114 29.89 -25.19 -8.21
N ALA A 115 30.38 -24.43 -7.23
CA ALA A 115 31.76 -23.96 -7.20
C ALA A 115 32.78 -25.10 -7.15
N ARG A 116 32.47 -26.19 -6.44
CA ARG A 116 33.32 -27.39 -6.39
C ARG A 116 33.39 -28.09 -7.75
N ILE A 117 32.24 -28.28 -8.41
CA ILE A 117 32.18 -28.90 -9.74
C ILE A 117 32.90 -28.03 -10.79
N ALA A 118 32.71 -26.71 -10.76
CA ALA A 118 33.38 -25.79 -11.66
C ALA A 118 34.91 -25.84 -11.54
N ARG A 119 35.44 -25.96 -10.30
CA ARG A 119 36.88 -26.15 -10.07
C ARG A 119 37.41 -27.46 -10.64
N ALA A 120 36.71 -28.57 -10.39
CA ALA A 120 37.11 -29.88 -10.94
C ALA A 120 37.10 -29.89 -12.48
N LEU A 121 36.10 -29.26 -13.11
CA LEU A 121 36.06 -29.10 -14.57
C LEU A 121 37.22 -28.26 -15.11
N ASN A 122 37.62 -27.21 -14.39
CA ASN A 122 38.76 -26.39 -14.78
C ASN A 122 40.10 -27.14 -14.67
N GLU A 123 40.23 -28.07 -13.71
CA GLU A 123 41.40 -28.95 -13.60
C GLU A 123 41.46 -29.98 -14.73
N LEU A 124 40.31 -30.47 -15.19
CA LEU A 124 40.20 -31.40 -16.33
C LEU A 124 40.32 -30.70 -17.69
N ARG A 125 40.29 -29.37 -17.72
CA ARG A 125 40.41 -28.60 -18.96
C ARG A 125 41.84 -28.73 -19.47
N PRO A 126 42.06 -29.23 -20.70
CA PRO A 126 43.39 -29.30 -21.28
C PRO A 126 43.97 -27.89 -21.39
N LYS A 127 45.20 -27.72 -20.87
CA LYS A 127 45.92 -26.45 -21.02
C LYS A 127 46.33 -26.30 -22.50
N PRO A 128 46.21 -25.09 -23.07
CA PRO A 128 46.76 -24.80 -24.39
C PRO A 128 48.27 -24.96 -24.40
#